data_AF-A0A2P8W3P5-F1
#
_entry.id   AF-A0A2P8W3P5-F1
#
_cell.length_a   1.000
_cell.length_b   1.000
_cell.length_c   1.000
_cell.angle_alpha   90.00
_cell.angle_beta   90.00
_cell.angle_gamma   90.00
#
_symmetry.space_group_name_H-M   'P 1'
#
loop_
_entity.id
_entity.type
_entity.pdbx_description
1 polymer ?
#
loop_
_entity_poly.entity_id
_entity_poly.type
_entity_poly.pdbx_seq_one_letter_code
_entity_poly.pdbx_strand_id
1 'polypeptide(L)' 'MRGIQFLVNEDGEKTAVLLDLQEWGDLWEDFYDILVARSRSEEDIVSWSDLESELDQENATNGAV' A
#
# COMPACT_ATOMS: atom_id res chain seq x y z
N MET A 1 24.74 7.40 1.67
CA MET A 1 23.77 6.37 1.27
C MET A 1 23.50 6.58 -0.21
N ARG A 2 23.64 5.56 -1.05
CA ARG A 2 23.29 5.65 -2.48
C ARG A 2 21.77 5.52 -2.62
N GLY A 3 21.23 6.13 -3.68
CA GLY A 3 19.79 6.05 -3.96
C GLY A 3 18.88 6.78 -2.96
N ILE A 4 19.41 7.57 -2.02
CA ILE A 4 18.60 8.33 -1.05
C ILE A 4 18.96 9.81 -1.14
N GLN A 5 17.97 10.64 -1.47
CA GLN A 5 18.10 12.10 -1.52
C GLN A 5 17.06 12.74 -0.62
N PHE A 6 17.43 13.79 0.12
CA PHE A 6 16.52 14.49 1.02
C PHE A 6 16.18 15.88 0.48
N LEU A 7 14.91 16.25 0.57
CA LEU A 7 14.49 17.65 0.50
C LEU A 7 14.66 18.26 1.88
N VAL A 8 15.33 19.40 1.94
CA VAL A 8 15.66 20.11 3.18
C VAL A 8 15.01 21.50 3.11
N ASN A 9 14.32 21.91 4.18
CA ASN A 9 13.73 23.25 4.27
C ASN A 9 14.78 24.32 4.59
N GLU A 10 14.34 25.59 4.68
CA GLU A 10 15.21 26.74 4.95
C GLU A 10 15.86 26.68 6.35
N ASP A 11 15.22 26.00 7.30
CA ASP A 11 15.72 25.78 8.66
C ASP A 11 16.73 24.62 8.75
N GLY A 12 16.99 23.90 7.64
CA GLY A 12 17.91 22.77 7.59
C GLY A 12 17.29 21.42 7.98
N GLU A 13 15.97 21.34 8.12
CA GLU A 13 15.25 20.13 8.48
C GLU A 13 14.85 19.31 7.24
N LYS A 14 14.96 17.99 7.31
CA LYS A 14 14.57 17.08 6.22
C LYS A 14 13.05 16.95 6.19
N THR A 15 12.42 17.35 5.11
CA THR A 15 10.95 17.36 4.97
C THR A 15 10.42 16.26 4.05
N ALA A 16 11.24 15.80 3.10
CA ALA A 16 10.89 14.71 2.21
C ALA A 16 12.13 13.91 1.80
N VAL A 17 11.90 12.72 1.24
CA VAL A 17 12.94 11.84 0.72
C VAL A 17 12.55 11.33 -0.67
N LEU A 18 13.52 11.30 -1.59
CA LEU A 18 13.44 10.62 -2.86
C LEU A 18 14.29 9.35 -2.77
N LEU A 19 13.66 8.20 -3.04
CA LEU A 19 14.27 6.88 -2.97
C LEU A 19 14.40 6.30 -4.38
N ASP A 20 15.57 5.74 -4.68
CA ASP A 20 15.76 4.85 -5.83
C ASP A 20 15.11 3.50 -5.52
N LEU A 21 14.01 3.20 -6.23
CA LEU A 21 13.27 1.96 -6.03
C LEU A 21 14.00 0.72 -6.55
N GLN A 22 15.03 0.87 -7.40
CA GLN A 22 15.86 -0.28 -7.77
C GLN A 22 16.74 -0.75 -6.60
N GLU A 23 17.18 0.17 -5.74
CA GLU A 23 18.02 -0.15 -4.58
C GLU A 23 17.19 -0.35 -3.30
N TRP A 24 16.05 0.35 -3.18
CA TRP A 24 15.26 0.43 -1.93
C TRP A 24 13.78 0.04 -2.08
N GLY A 25 13.37 -0.47 -3.25
CA GLY A 25 11.97 -0.79 -3.55
C GLY A 25 11.34 -1.77 -2.56
N ASP A 26 11.99 -2.90 -2.32
CA ASP A 26 11.49 -3.95 -1.41
C ASP A 26 11.26 -3.40 0.01
N LEU A 27 12.20 -2.59 0.52
CA LEU A 27 12.07 -1.99 1.84
C LEU A 27 10.94 -0.94 1.87
N TRP A 28 10.79 -0.17 0.79
CA TRP A 28 9.70 0.80 0.67
C TRP A 28 8.33 0.12 0.61
N GLU A 29 8.22 -1.03 -0.06
CA GLU A 29 7.01 -1.86 -0.08
C GLU A 29 6.61 -2.31 1.33
N ASP A 30 7.54 -2.85 2.12
CA ASP A 30 7.29 -3.24 3.51
C ASP A 30 6.74 -2.07 4.36
N PHE A 31 7.31 -0.87 4.19
CA PHE A 31 6.81 0.33 4.89
C PHE A 31 5.40 0.70 4.42
N TYR A 32 5.16 0.67 3.12
CA TYR A 32 3.87 1.05 2.53
C TYR A 32 2.76 0.08 2.96
N ASP A 33 3.02 -1.22 2.96
CA ASP A 33 2.07 -2.25 3.37
C ASP A 33 1.59 -2.06 4.81
N ILE A 34 2.50 -1.71 5.74
CA ILE A 34 2.13 -1.42 7.13
C ILE A 34 1.24 -0.18 7.21
N LEU A 35 1.53 0.86 6.43
CA LEU A 35 0.72 2.08 6.41
C LEU A 35 -0.69 1.79 5.89
N VAL A 36 -0.80 1.02 4.80
CA VAL A 36 -2.09 0.60 4.23
C VAL A 36 -2.86 -0.28 5.23
N ALA A 37 -2.22 -1.28 5.82
CA ALA A 37 -2.88 -2.16 6.79
C ALA A 37 -3.41 -1.37 7.99
N ARG A 38 -2.65 -0.39 8.49
CA ARG A 38 -3.09 0.48 9.59
C ARG A 38 -4.22 1.42 9.18
N SER A 39 -4.17 2.01 7.99
CA SER A 39 -5.23 2.91 7.54
C SER A 39 -6.57 2.20 7.41
N ARG A 40 -6.55 0.89 7.14
CA ARG A 40 -7.74 0.03 7.01
C ARG A 40 -8.15 -0.66 8.31
N SER A 41 -7.51 -0.38 9.43
CA SER A 41 -7.75 -1.11 10.69
C SER A 41 -9.15 -0.93 11.28
N GLU A 42 -9.87 0.12 10.87
CA GLU A 42 -11.24 0.41 11.28
C GLU A 42 -12.29 -0.01 10.23
N GLU A 43 -11.86 -0.57 9.10
CA GLU A 43 -12.79 -1.06 8.07
C GLU A 43 -13.53 -2.31 8.58
N ASP A 44 -14.78 -2.45 8.15
CA ASP A 44 -15.58 -3.64 8.47
C ASP A 44 -14.90 -4.89 7.91
N ILE A 45 -14.83 -5.93 8.74
CA ILE A 45 -14.18 -7.20 8.37
C ILE A 45 -15.27 -8.19 7.98
N VAL A 46 -15.10 -8.83 6.83
CA VAL A 46 -15.91 -9.97 6.38
C VAL A 46 -15.15 -11.27 6.57
N SER A 47 -15.87 -12.37 6.75
CA SER A 47 -15.22 -13.69 6.78
C SER A 47 -14.75 -14.07 5.38
N TRP A 48 -13.72 -14.92 5.30
CA TRP A 48 -13.22 -15.43 4.02
C TRP A 48 -14.32 -16.10 3.19
N SER A 49 -15.21 -16.87 3.82
CA SER A 49 -16.31 -17.55 3.13
C SER A 49 -17.36 -16.60 2.57
N ASP A 50 -17.64 -15.49 3.28
CA ASP A 50 -18.60 -14.50 2.80
C ASP A 50 -18.02 -13.77 1.59
N LEU A 51 -16.74 -13.39 1.65
CA LEU A 51 -16.03 -12.76 0.54
C LEU A 51 -15.91 -13.68 -0.67
N GLU A 52 -15.58 -14.96 -0.47
CA GLU A 52 -15.50 -15.96 -1.54
C GLU A 52 -16.85 -16.12 -2.26
N SER A 53 -17.94 -16.20 -1.49
CA SER A 53 -19.29 -16.28 -2.07
C SER A 53 -19.67 -15.01 -2.83
N GLU A 54 -19.26 -13.83 -2.37
CA GLU A 54 -19.55 -12.56 -3.06
C GLU A 54 -18.83 -12.50 -4.42
N LEU A 55 -17.56 -12.87 -4.46
CA LEU A 55 -16.76 -12.91 -5.68
C LEU A 55 -17.30 -13.94 -6.70
N ASP A 56 -17.75 -15.10 -6.25
CA ASP A 56 -18.36 -16.11 -7.11
C ASP A 56 -19.68 -15.61 -7.74
N GLN A 57 -20.50 -14.90 -6.96
CA GLN A 57 -21.73 -14.27 -7.46
C GLN A 57 -21.44 -13.15 -8.46
N GLU A 58 -20.43 -12.32 -8.19
CA GLU A 58 -19.98 -11.26 -9.09
C GLU A 58 -19.50 -11.85 -10.42
N ASN A 59 -18.64 -12.88 -10.38
CA ASN A 59 -18.13 -13.55 -11.58
C ASN A 59 -19.25 -14.21 -12.41
N ALA A 60 -20.23 -14.85 -11.76
CA ALA A 60 -21.37 -15.44 -12.45
C ALA A 60 -22.26 -14.37 -13.13
N THR A 61 -22.34 -13.17 -12.55
CA THR A 61 -23.12 -12.05 -13.10
C THR A 61 -22.37 -11.37 -14.25
N ASN A 62 -21.06 -11.18 -14.11
CA ASN A 62 -20.21 -10.56 -15.14
C ASN A 62 -19.95 -11.47 -16.35
N GLY A 63 -19.96 -12.79 -16.17
CA GLY A 63 -19.82 -13.77 -17.26
C GLY A 63 -21.11 -14.05 -18.04
N ALA A 64 -22.25 -13.54 -17.58
CA ALA A 64 -23.56 -13.71 -18.23
C ALA A 64 -23.94 -12.55 -19.18
N VAL A 65 -23.04 -11.56 -19.37
CA VAL A 65 -23.18 -10.40 -20.27
C VAL A 65 -22.29 -10.54 -21.49
#